data_AF-A0AAV7VX72-F1
#
_entry.id   AF-A0AAV7VX72-F1
#
_cell.length_a   1.000
_cell.length_b   1.000
_cell.length_c   1.000
_cell.angle_alpha   90.00
_cell.angle_beta   90.00
_cell.angle_gamma   90.00
#
_symmetry.space_group_name_H-M   'P 1'
#
loop_
_entity.id
_entity.type
_entity.pdbx_description
1 polymer ?
#
loop_
_entity_poly.entity_id
_entity_poly.type
_entity_poly.pdbx_seq_one_letter_code
_entity_poly.pdbx_strand_id
1 'polypeptide(L)'
;MALVPGHRSQAMVLLLLTLVAGGSAFLPGLPRDWAPPLFNVSLDSPPEDRWGPLVQRFDTGVLRHSIDRIIGSVVPKWAQVLIRPLADLEVELLLREPYAGELKGLAKSIGVSVGDALLINLCYEASAFCTSIIAQDCKGRIYHGRNLDFSFQDILKNMTVDVHFVKSGKVAYTGTTFVGYIGIWTGQKPYQFTISGDRRDADEWWKNAIAALWKRSTPVSWLIRDTLSEAEDFQAAVLHLAKTPIITDVYYIVGGVAPKEGVVITRDRTGPADIWPLDPLQGGWFRVETNYDHWTTPPPSDDRRTAAIKAMNATGQENINLDTLYKAIYTWRPTQAAPDVVAKQRTSIRMIWSCVVLLGFWRKDMGDIESSLLEMYAKNKWGLCKKPILGHWDELVVLYKETICNDDRPPRASEKTHRGNSLKDASYVSVRTSVPPRVHKEESTKSTGRRLSLVSIPSHEQYDHSHNSDECCLTRPVQNSDKESCMSDKVKRLAPFP
;
A
#
# COMPACT_ATOMS: atom_id res chain seq x y z
N MET A 1 -43.31 -79.62 -4.99
CA MET A 1 -42.88 -79.25 -3.63
C MET A 1 -41.69 -78.33 -3.79
N ALA A 2 -41.79 -76.99 -3.65
CA ALA A 2 -41.94 -76.23 -2.40
C ALA A 2 -40.83 -76.58 -1.39
N LEU A 3 -40.03 -75.71 -0.74
CA LEU A 3 -39.80 -74.26 -0.58
C LEU A 3 -38.41 -74.20 0.14
N VAL A 4 -37.39 -73.40 -0.25
CA VAL A 4 -36.90 -72.12 0.37
C VAL A 4 -36.39 -72.25 1.85
N PRO A 5 -35.49 -71.41 2.45
CA PRO A 5 -34.42 -70.46 2.04
C PRO A 5 -33.05 -70.66 2.78
N GLY A 6 -32.04 -69.79 2.54
CA GLY A 6 -31.11 -69.48 3.65
C GLY A 6 -29.75 -68.78 3.46
N HIS A 7 -29.36 -68.24 2.31
CA HIS A 7 -28.10 -67.47 2.19
C HIS A 7 -28.28 -66.00 2.64
N ARG A 8 -28.24 -65.74 3.95
CA ARG A 8 -28.04 -64.41 4.53
C ARG A 8 -27.29 -64.53 5.86
N SER A 9 -25.96 -64.55 5.83
CA SER A 9 -25.14 -64.26 7.03
C SER A 9 -23.64 -64.06 6.77
N GLN A 10 -23.09 -64.43 5.61
CA GLN A 10 -21.63 -64.33 5.38
C GLN A 10 -21.18 -63.11 4.56
N ALA A 11 -22.07 -62.44 3.83
CA ALA A 11 -21.73 -61.23 3.06
C ALA A 11 -21.65 -59.95 3.92
N MET A 12 -22.17 -59.96 5.15
CA MET A 12 -22.24 -58.76 5.98
C MET A 12 -21.02 -58.58 6.92
N VAL A 13 -20.28 -59.66 7.21
CA VAL A 13 -19.08 -59.59 8.06
C VAL A 13 -17.84 -59.16 7.25
N LEU A 14 -17.77 -59.50 5.97
CA LEU A 14 -16.67 -59.06 5.10
C LEU A 14 -16.78 -57.59 4.65
N LEU A 15 -17.99 -57.00 4.71
CA LEU A 15 -18.20 -55.58 4.42
C LEU A 15 -17.88 -54.67 5.62
N LEU A 16 -17.86 -55.22 6.85
CA LEU A 16 -17.54 -54.48 8.07
C LEU A 16 -16.03 -54.44 8.38
N LEU A 17 -15.23 -55.34 7.82
CA LEU A 17 -13.77 -55.36 7.98
C LEU A 17 -13.00 -54.55 6.92
N THR A 18 -13.61 -54.23 5.77
CA THR A 18 -13.04 -53.29 4.79
C THR A 18 -13.34 -51.82 5.14
N LEU A 19 -14.27 -51.57 6.06
CA LEU A 19 -14.62 -50.23 6.55
C LEU A 19 -13.70 -49.72 7.68
N VAL A 20 -12.79 -50.55 8.22
CA VAL A 20 -11.84 -50.14 9.27
C VAL A 20 -10.41 -49.91 8.74
N ALA A 21 -10.12 -50.26 7.48
CA ALA A 21 -8.81 -50.03 6.85
C ALA A 21 -8.80 -48.93 5.77
N GLY A 22 -9.93 -48.24 5.54
CA GLY A 22 -10.08 -47.22 4.49
C GLY A 22 -10.36 -45.79 5.01
N GLY A 23 -10.25 -45.56 6.31
CA GLY A 23 -10.56 -44.29 6.95
C GLY A 23 -9.35 -43.39 7.16
N SER A 24 -8.54 -43.14 6.12
CA SER A 24 -7.84 -41.86 6.09
C SER A 24 -8.90 -40.82 5.82
N ALA A 25 -9.56 -40.35 6.89
CA ALA A 25 -10.25 -39.09 6.82
C ALA A 25 -9.28 -38.13 6.16
N PHE A 26 -9.61 -37.67 4.95
CA PHE A 26 -9.07 -36.43 4.43
C PHE A 26 -9.49 -35.37 5.45
N LEU A 27 -8.69 -35.26 6.53
CA LEU A 27 -8.48 -33.99 7.16
C LEU A 27 -8.16 -33.07 5.98
N PRO A 28 -8.98 -32.05 5.68
CA PRO A 28 -8.57 -31.05 4.70
C PRO A 28 -7.18 -30.65 5.17
N GLY A 29 -6.17 -30.96 4.34
CA GLY A 29 -4.79 -30.74 4.72
C GLY A 29 -4.74 -29.32 5.24
N LEU A 30 -4.28 -29.15 6.50
CA LEU A 30 -3.93 -27.84 7.00
C LEU A 30 -3.20 -27.13 5.86
N PRO A 31 -3.60 -25.89 5.48
CA PRO A 31 -2.90 -25.17 4.43
C PRO A 31 -1.41 -25.31 4.72
N ARG A 32 -0.67 -25.99 3.83
CA ARG A 32 0.77 -26.06 4.02
C ARG A 32 1.25 -24.64 3.79
N ASP A 33 1.62 -23.96 4.86
CA ASP A 33 2.37 -22.73 4.75
C ASP A 33 3.65 -23.06 3.98
N TRP A 34 3.79 -22.51 2.78
CA TRP A 34 4.96 -22.67 1.95
C TRP A 34 5.65 -21.31 1.83
N ALA A 35 6.97 -21.30 1.99
CA ALA A 35 7.75 -20.10 1.78
C ALA A 35 7.77 -19.76 0.28
N PRO A 36 7.55 -18.49 -0.11
CA PRO A 36 7.70 -18.06 -1.50
C PRO A 36 9.06 -18.47 -2.08
N PRO A 37 9.15 -18.87 -3.36
CA PRO A 37 10.44 -19.09 -3.99
C PRO A 37 11.22 -17.78 -4.02
N LEU A 38 12.52 -17.91 -3.79
CA LEU A 38 13.47 -16.81 -3.78
C LEU A 38 14.20 -16.72 -5.12
N PHE A 39 14.24 -15.52 -5.70
CA PHE A 39 14.97 -15.23 -6.93
C PHE A 39 15.94 -14.06 -6.77
N ASN A 40 16.93 -13.99 -7.65
CA ASN A 40 17.84 -12.85 -7.73
C ASN A 40 17.47 -11.98 -8.95
N VAL A 41 17.44 -10.68 -8.75
CA VAL A 41 17.35 -9.66 -9.80
C VAL A 41 18.62 -8.81 -9.74
N SER A 42 19.42 -8.84 -10.80
CA SER A 42 20.66 -8.06 -10.87
C SER A 42 20.37 -6.61 -11.22
N LEU A 43 20.75 -5.68 -10.34
CA LEU A 43 20.68 -4.23 -10.57
C LEU A 43 21.80 -3.74 -11.50
N ASP A 44 22.85 -4.54 -11.71
CA ASP A 44 23.93 -4.25 -12.66
C ASP A 44 23.51 -4.51 -14.12
N SER A 45 22.44 -5.30 -14.33
CA SER A 45 21.87 -5.53 -15.64
C SER A 45 21.06 -4.32 -16.13
N PRO A 46 21.01 -4.07 -17.46
CA PRO A 46 20.08 -3.11 -18.04
C PRO A 46 18.65 -3.36 -17.55
N PRO A 47 17.87 -2.32 -17.24
CA PRO A 47 16.49 -2.43 -16.75
C PRO A 47 15.63 -3.47 -17.47
N GLU A 48 15.69 -3.50 -18.81
CA GLU A 48 14.92 -4.37 -19.68
C GLU A 48 15.21 -5.88 -19.49
N ASP A 49 16.39 -6.22 -18.97
CA ASP A 49 16.84 -7.62 -18.85
C ASP A 49 16.67 -8.17 -17.43
N ARG A 50 16.31 -7.32 -16.46
CA ARG A 50 16.32 -7.65 -15.02
C ARG A 50 15.37 -8.78 -14.63
N TRP A 51 14.16 -8.76 -15.19
CA TRP A 51 13.06 -9.66 -14.77
C TRP A 51 12.93 -10.91 -15.63
N GLY A 52 13.53 -10.93 -16.83
CA GLY A 52 13.41 -12.04 -17.78
C GLY A 52 13.75 -13.42 -17.19
N PRO A 53 14.91 -13.58 -16.50
CA PRO A 53 15.29 -14.86 -15.91
C PRO A 53 14.30 -15.40 -14.86
N LEU A 54 13.64 -14.50 -14.12
CA LEU A 54 12.60 -14.85 -13.15
C LEU A 54 11.32 -15.29 -13.88
N VAL A 55 10.86 -14.51 -14.85
CA VAL A 55 9.64 -14.80 -15.62
C VAL A 55 9.71 -16.15 -16.34
N GLN A 56 10.88 -16.53 -16.85
CA GLN A 56 11.10 -17.83 -17.52
C GLN A 56 10.85 -19.06 -16.62
N ARG A 57 10.74 -18.87 -15.29
CA ARG A 57 10.42 -19.94 -14.34
C ARG A 57 8.91 -20.19 -14.19
N PHE A 58 8.09 -19.38 -14.85
CA PHE A 58 6.63 -19.45 -14.79
C PHE A 58 6.04 -19.68 -16.18
N ASP A 59 4.86 -20.29 -16.22
CA ASP A 59 4.11 -20.48 -17.47
C ASP A 59 3.55 -19.14 -17.94
N THR A 60 4.10 -18.60 -19.03
CA THR A 60 3.69 -17.30 -19.57
C THR A 60 2.27 -17.29 -20.13
N GLY A 61 1.70 -18.43 -20.51
CA GLY A 61 0.28 -18.56 -20.85
C GLY A 61 -0.61 -18.31 -19.63
N VAL A 62 -0.26 -18.90 -18.49
CA VAL A 62 -0.95 -18.68 -17.21
C VAL A 62 -0.79 -17.23 -16.73
N LEU A 63 0.42 -16.65 -16.86
CA LEU A 63 0.66 -15.24 -16.51
C LEU A 63 -0.24 -14.31 -17.34
N ARG A 64 -0.26 -14.48 -18.67
CA ARG A 64 -1.10 -13.68 -19.58
C ARG A 64 -2.58 -13.77 -19.24
N HIS A 65 -3.09 -14.99 -19.06
CA HIS A 65 -4.48 -15.21 -18.70
C HIS A 65 -4.84 -14.54 -17.36
N SER A 66 -3.92 -14.61 -16.39
CA SER A 66 -4.09 -13.99 -15.07
C SER A 66 -4.14 -12.46 -15.16
N ILE A 67 -3.22 -11.86 -15.93
CA ILE A 67 -3.17 -10.42 -16.20
C ILE A 67 -4.48 -9.95 -16.85
N ASP A 68 -4.95 -10.63 -17.90
CA ASP A 68 -6.20 -10.29 -18.59
C ASP A 68 -7.40 -10.33 -17.63
N ARG A 69 -7.47 -11.36 -16.78
CA ARG A 69 -8.55 -11.56 -15.82
C ARG A 69 -8.57 -10.45 -14.76
N ILE A 70 -7.41 -10.08 -14.22
CA ILE A 70 -7.30 -9.00 -13.23
C ILE A 70 -7.62 -7.66 -13.88
N ILE A 71 -7.03 -7.34 -15.04
CA ILE A 71 -7.27 -6.07 -15.73
C ILE A 71 -8.75 -5.91 -16.07
N GLY A 72 -9.37 -6.95 -16.63
CA GLY A 72 -10.79 -6.95 -16.99
C GLY A 72 -11.73 -6.77 -15.80
N SER A 73 -11.28 -7.12 -14.58
CA SER A 73 -12.08 -7.03 -13.36
C SER A 73 -11.86 -5.72 -12.58
N VAL A 74 -10.62 -5.20 -12.57
CA VAL A 74 -10.21 -4.08 -11.71
C VAL A 74 -10.12 -2.75 -12.47
N VAL A 75 -9.70 -2.77 -13.73
CA VAL A 75 -9.45 -1.54 -14.50
C VAL A 75 -10.71 -1.09 -15.25
N PRO A 76 -11.22 0.13 -15.02
CA PRO A 76 -12.30 0.70 -15.80
C PRO A 76 -11.94 0.77 -17.29
N LYS A 77 -12.91 0.48 -18.16
CA LYS A 77 -12.71 0.50 -19.62
C LYS A 77 -12.12 1.82 -20.14
N TRP A 78 -12.53 2.96 -19.57
CA TRP A 78 -12.00 4.26 -19.97
C TRP A 78 -10.50 4.40 -19.68
N ALA A 79 -10.02 3.84 -18.57
CA ALA A 79 -8.60 3.87 -18.20
C ALA A 79 -7.79 2.95 -19.11
N GLN A 80 -8.34 1.78 -19.48
CA GLN A 80 -7.69 0.88 -20.45
C GLN A 80 -7.50 1.55 -21.82
N VAL A 81 -8.55 2.20 -22.33
CA VAL A 81 -8.52 2.91 -23.63
C VAL A 81 -7.51 4.06 -23.63
N LEU A 82 -7.27 4.66 -22.47
CA LEU A 82 -6.35 5.78 -22.32
C LEU A 82 -4.88 5.33 -22.14
N ILE A 83 -4.64 4.38 -21.25
CA ILE A 83 -3.28 3.99 -20.84
C ILE A 83 -2.59 3.09 -21.87
N ARG A 84 -3.30 2.12 -22.46
CA ARG A 84 -2.71 1.17 -23.41
C ARG A 84 -1.98 1.86 -24.57
N PRO A 85 -2.63 2.69 -25.40
CA PRO A 85 -1.96 3.28 -26.55
C PRO A 85 -0.83 4.23 -26.15
N LEU A 86 -0.95 4.92 -25.02
CA LEU A 86 0.09 5.84 -24.56
C LEU A 86 1.34 5.09 -24.09
N ALA A 87 1.18 4.05 -23.29
CA ALA A 87 2.29 3.25 -22.79
C ALA A 87 2.94 2.40 -23.88
N ASP A 88 2.15 1.89 -24.84
CA ASP A 88 2.68 1.15 -25.99
C ASP A 88 3.48 2.03 -26.95
N LEU A 89 3.14 3.33 -27.04
CA LEU A 89 3.86 4.29 -27.86
C LEU A 89 5.11 4.81 -27.14
N GLU A 90 4.97 5.33 -25.92
CA GLU A 90 6.05 6.01 -25.20
C GLU A 90 5.79 6.01 -23.68
N VAL A 91 6.08 4.89 -23.02
CA VAL A 91 5.89 4.75 -21.56
C VAL A 91 6.77 5.69 -20.75
N GLU A 92 7.90 6.16 -21.30
CA GLU A 92 8.81 7.15 -20.69
C GLU A 92 8.17 8.53 -20.48
N LEU A 93 7.05 8.83 -21.15
CA LEU A 93 6.27 10.03 -20.85
C LEU A 93 5.63 9.94 -19.46
N LEU A 94 5.28 8.73 -19.04
CA LEU A 94 4.60 8.42 -17.79
C LEU A 94 5.57 8.00 -16.68
N LEU A 95 6.60 7.23 -17.03
CA LEU A 95 7.50 6.58 -16.07
C LEU A 95 8.94 7.05 -16.25
N ARG A 96 9.68 7.09 -15.14
CA ARG A 96 11.13 7.32 -15.15
C ARG A 96 11.87 5.99 -15.18
N GLU A 97 13.11 6.01 -15.66
CA GLU A 97 14.04 4.89 -15.42
C GLU A 97 14.28 4.71 -13.91
N PRO A 98 14.49 3.47 -13.43
CA PRO A 98 14.60 2.22 -14.20
C PRO A 98 13.26 1.58 -14.60
N TYR A 99 12.13 2.17 -14.20
CA TYR A 99 10.84 1.52 -14.28
C TYR A 99 10.29 1.39 -15.70
N ALA A 100 10.57 2.37 -16.57
CA ALA A 100 10.17 2.30 -17.97
C ALA A 100 10.84 1.11 -18.68
N GLY A 101 12.17 0.99 -18.62
CA GLY A 101 12.91 -0.15 -19.18
C GLY A 101 12.51 -1.49 -18.55
N GLU A 102 12.39 -1.58 -17.22
CA GLU A 102 11.94 -2.81 -16.57
C GLU A 102 10.54 -3.24 -17.01
N LEU A 103 9.61 -2.30 -17.18
CA LEU A 103 8.27 -2.60 -17.65
C LEU A 103 8.26 -3.11 -19.09
N LYS A 104 9.06 -2.51 -19.98
CA LYS A 104 9.25 -2.98 -21.36
C LYS A 104 9.82 -4.40 -21.40
N GLY A 105 10.86 -4.65 -20.61
CA GLY A 105 11.49 -5.95 -20.46
C GLY A 105 10.54 -7.04 -19.95
N LEU A 106 9.76 -6.69 -18.94
CA LEU A 106 8.74 -7.56 -18.35
C LEU A 106 7.63 -7.87 -19.35
N ALA A 107 7.10 -6.86 -20.04
CA ALA A 107 6.07 -7.01 -21.06
C ALA A 107 6.52 -7.98 -22.17
N LYS A 108 7.74 -7.79 -22.67
CA LYS A 108 8.38 -8.68 -23.66
C LYS A 108 8.52 -10.11 -23.14
N SER A 109 8.97 -10.29 -21.91
CA SER A 109 9.23 -11.61 -21.31
C SER A 109 7.94 -12.41 -21.09
N ILE A 110 6.84 -11.74 -20.73
CA ILE A 110 5.53 -12.37 -20.52
C ILE A 110 4.78 -12.55 -21.87
N GLY A 111 5.03 -11.68 -22.84
CA GLY A 111 4.31 -11.64 -24.12
C GLY A 111 3.01 -10.84 -24.06
N VAL A 112 3.02 -9.70 -23.36
CA VAL A 112 1.91 -8.73 -23.28
C VAL A 112 2.31 -7.36 -23.83
N SER A 113 1.34 -6.48 -24.04
CA SER A 113 1.59 -5.07 -24.36
C SER A 113 2.24 -4.33 -23.18
N VAL A 114 2.99 -3.25 -23.45
CA VAL A 114 3.55 -2.40 -22.39
C VAL A 114 2.41 -1.72 -21.63
N GLY A 115 1.31 -1.39 -22.33
CA GLY A 115 0.06 -0.94 -21.76
C GLY A 115 -0.53 -1.90 -20.72
N ASP A 116 -0.65 -3.18 -21.03
CA ASP A 116 -1.17 -4.17 -20.08
C ASP A 116 -0.20 -4.40 -18.92
N ALA A 117 1.11 -4.39 -19.19
CA ALA A 117 2.12 -4.43 -18.12
C ALA A 117 1.98 -3.24 -17.16
N LEU A 118 1.76 -2.02 -17.68
CA LEU A 118 1.53 -0.84 -16.84
C LEU A 118 0.23 -0.97 -16.05
N LEU A 119 -0.86 -1.37 -16.72
CA LEU A 119 -2.17 -1.49 -16.10
C LEU A 119 -2.17 -2.50 -14.96
N ILE A 120 -1.54 -3.68 -15.12
CA ILE A 120 -1.47 -4.65 -14.03
C ILE A 120 -0.65 -4.11 -12.86
N ASN A 121 0.44 -3.37 -13.12
CA ASN A 121 1.21 -2.71 -12.05
C ASN A 121 0.36 -1.70 -11.30
N LEU A 122 -0.45 -0.89 -11.99
CA LEU A 122 -1.38 0.05 -11.35
C LEU A 122 -2.54 -0.66 -10.63
N CYS A 123 -2.98 -1.85 -11.06
CA CYS A 123 -4.00 -2.61 -10.34
C CYS A 123 -3.55 -2.99 -8.92
N TYR A 124 -2.28 -3.36 -8.77
CA TYR A 124 -1.70 -3.67 -7.48
C TYR A 124 -1.61 -2.45 -6.56
N GLU A 125 -1.52 -1.24 -7.12
CA GLU A 125 -1.60 0.00 -6.33
C GLU A 125 -3.03 0.28 -5.80
N ALA A 126 -4.06 -0.25 -6.47
CA ALA A 126 -5.46 0.11 -6.26
C ALA A 126 -6.24 -0.84 -5.35
N SER A 127 -5.75 -2.06 -5.08
CA SER A 127 -6.59 -3.14 -4.55
C SER A 127 -6.00 -3.94 -3.37
N ALA A 128 -4.90 -3.46 -2.79
CA ALA A 128 -4.30 -4.06 -1.60
C ALA A 128 -5.10 -3.74 -0.33
N PHE A 129 -5.32 -4.76 0.51
CA PHE A 129 -5.73 -4.63 1.92
C PHE A 129 -4.64 -5.25 2.80
N CYS A 130 -4.50 -4.75 4.02
CA CYS A 130 -3.26 -4.95 4.75
C CYS A 130 -3.44 -4.94 6.27
N THR A 131 -2.56 -5.65 6.97
CA THR A 131 -2.30 -5.44 8.39
C THR A 131 -0.79 -5.44 8.58
N SER A 132 -0.23 -4.36 9.12
CA SER A 132 1.19 -4.23 9.44
C SER A 132 1.39 -3.93 10.92
N ILE A 133 2.39 -4.56 11.53
CA ILE A 133 2.74 -4.38 12.94
C ILE A 133 4.25 -4.15 13.05
N ILE A 134 4.61 -3.04 13.71
CA ILE A 134 5.98 -2.74 14.13
C ILE A 134 6.04 -2.72 15.66
N ALA A 135 6.99 -3.44 16.24
CA ALA A 135 7.09 -3.61 17.68
C ALA A 135 8.54 -3.58 18.16
N GLN A 136 8.74 -3.22 19.43
CA GLN A 136 10.02 -3.27 20.12
C GLN A 136 9.91 -4.12 21.39
N ASP A 137 10.84 -5.06 21.58
CA ASP A 137 10.91 -5.84 22.82
C ASP A 137 11.57 -5.07 23.99
N CYS A 138 11.66 -5.73 25.15
CA CYS A 138 12.28 -5.17 26.35
C CYS A 138 13.81 -4.99 26.23
N LYS A 139 14.45 -5.56 25.21
CA LYS A 139 15.88 -5.41 24.91
C LYS A 139 16.15 -4.35 23.83
N GLY A 140 15.11 -3.69 23.34
CA GLY A 140 15.23 -2.68 22.30
C GLY A 140 15.32 -3.23 20.87
N ARG A 141 15.08 -4.52 20.66
CA ARG A 141 15.07 -5.13 19.32
C ARG A 141 13.76 -4.81 18.61
N ILE A 142 13.87 -4.46 17.33
CA ILE A 142 12.74 -4.12 16.47
C ILE A 142 12.24 -5.37 15.72
N TYR A 143 10.93 -5.57 15.70
CA TYR A 143 10.24 -6.64 14.98
C TYR A 143 9.18 -6.03 14.07
N HIS A 144 9.22 -6.37 12.79
CA HIS A 144 8.29 -5.89 11.79
C HIS A 144 7.68 -7.07 11.04
N GLY A 145 6.35 -7.13 10.99
CA GLY A 145 5.62 -8.19 10.32
C GLY A 145 4.32 -7.67 9.75
N ARG A 146 3.83 -8.34 8.70
CA ARG A 146 2.63 -7.89 8.00
C ARG A 146 1.92 -8.99 7.21
N ASN A 147 0.63 -8.80 6.91
CA ASN A 147 -0.20 -9.61 6.02
C ASN A 147 -0.65 -8.81 4.80
N LEU A 148 -0.58 -9.43 3.61
CA LEU A 148 -1.04 -8.85 2.33
C LEU A 148 -2.31 -9.54 1.85
N ASP A 149 -3.41 -8.81 1.91
CA ASP A 149 -4.71 -9.28 1.48
C ASP A 149 -5.03 -8.68 0.10
N PHE A 150 -5.28 -9.55 -0.88
CA PHE A 150 -5.74 -9.14 -2.20
C PHE A 150 -6.92 -9.99 -2.62
N SER A 151 -7.79 -9.40 -3.44
CA SER A 151 -8.67 -10.16 -4.34
C SER A 151 -7.82 -11.01 -5.30
N PHE A 152 -8.37 -12.10 -5.84
CA PHE A 152 -7.62 -13.04 -6.72
C PHE A 152 -6.55 -13.90 -6.02
N GLN A 153 -6.83 -14.34 -4.78
CA GLN A 153 -5.94 -15.22 -4.03
C GLN A 153 -5.58 -16.52 -4.77
N ASP A 154 -6.47 -17.02 -5.63
CA ASP A 154 -6.24 -18.20 -6.46
C ASP A 154 -5.13 -18.00 -7.49
N ILE A 155 -4.89 -16.76 -7.92
CA ILE A 155 -3.78 -16.36 -8.78
C ILE A 155 -2.57 -15.97 -7.94
N LEU A 156 -2.74 -14.99 -7.05
CA LEU A 156 -1.61 -14.25 -6.49
C LEU A 156 -0.76 -15.06 -5.53
N LYS A 157 -1.35 -16.06 -4.85
CA LYS A 157 -0.57 -16.99 -4.02
C LYS A 157 0.51 -17.67 -4.85
N ASN A 158 0.16 -18.18 -6.04
CA ASN A 158 1.11 -18.89 -6.92
C ASN A 158 2.08 -17.96 -7.66
N MET A 159 1.83 -16.65 -7.64
CA MET A 159 2.70 -15.63 -8.23
C MET A 159 3.57 -14.92 -7.18
N THR A 160 3.41 -15.21 -5.90
CA THR A 160 4.17 -14.57 -4.83
C THR A 160 5.61 -15.06 -4.84
N VAL A 161 6.56 -14.14 -4.84
CA VAL A 161 8.00 -14.43 -4.88
C VAL A 161 8.75 -13.52 -3.91
N ASP A 162 9.81 -14.03 -3.30
CA ASP A 162 10.82 -13.21 -2.66
C ASP A 162 11.93 -12.91 -3.67
N VAL A 163 12.45 -11.68 -3.63
CA VAL A 163 13.45 -11.20 -4.59
C VAL A 163 14.60 -10.54 -3.85
N HIS A 164 15.80 -11.07 -4.05
CA HIS A 164 17.04 -10.38 -3.76
C HIS A 164 17.40 -9.45 -4.91
N PHE A 165 17.43 -8.15 -4.66
CA PHE A 165 17.97 -7.17 -5.60
C PHE A 165 19.48 -7.07 -5.36
N VAL A 166 20.25 -7.58 -6.32
CA VAL A 166 21.70 -7.78 -6.19
C VAL A 166 22.42 -6.68 -6.96
N LYS A 167 23.35 -5.98 -6.30
CA LYS A 167 24.24 -4.99 -6.93
C LYS A 167 25.68 -5.33 -6.61
N SER A 168 26.52 -5.40 -7.65
CA SER A 168 27.93 -5.77 -7.54
C SER A 168 28.14 -7.07 -6.77
N GLY A 169 27.29 -8.07 -7.03
CA GLY A 169 27.34 -9.40 -6.40
C GLY A 169 26.85 -9.47 -4.94
N LYS A 170 26.34 -8.39 -4.36
CA LYS A 170 25.80 -8.36 -2.99
C LYS A 170 24.31 -8.03 -2.99
N VAL A 171 23.56 -8.61 -2.04
CA VAL A 171 22.14 -8.23 -1.83
C VAL A 171 22.09 -6.80 -1.32
N ALA A 172 21.58 -5.89 -2.15
CA ALA A 172 21.37 -4.49 -1.78
C ALA A 172 20.13 -4.35 -0.91
N TYR A 173 19.05 -5.03 -1.29
CA TYR A 173 17.81 -5.14 -0.53
C TYR A 173 17.00 -6.36 -0.99
N THR A 174 16.03 -6.75 -0.17
CA THR A 174 15.09 -7.84 -0.44
C THR A 174 13.67 -7.29 -0.50
N GLY A 175 12.83 -7.84 -1.36
CA GLY A 175 11.39 -7.54 -1.37
C GLY A 175 10.55 -8.77 -1.67
N THR A 176 9.33 -8.79 -1.14
CA THR A 176 8.29 -9.74 -1.53
C THR A 176 7.38 -9.06 -2.55
N THR A 177 7.16 -9.70 -3.70
CA THR A 177 6.38 -9.14 -4.81
C THR A 177 5.65 -10.24 -5.58
N PHE A 178 4.98 -9.88 -6.68
CA PHE A 178 4.31 -10.80 -7.58
C PHE A 178 5.04 -10.89 -8.93
N VAL A 179 5.05 -12.06 -9.56
CA VAL A 179 5.48 -12.18 -10.96
C VAL A 179 4.61 -11.27 -11.84
N GLY A 180 5.24 -10.37 -12.59
CA GLY A 180 4.54 -9.34 -13.38
C GLY A 180 4.39 -7.99 -12.69
N TYR A 181 4.91 -7.84 -11.46
CA TYR A 181 4.91 -6.59 -10.71
C TYR A 181 6.33 -6.13 -10.36
N ILE A 182 6.67 -4.90 -10.72
CA ILE A 182 8.03 -4.33 -10.49
C ILE A 182 8.11 -3.48 -9.22
N GLY A 183 6.96 -3.17 -8.62
CA GLY A 183 6.85 -2.51 -7.32
C GLY A 183 7.14 -3.44 -6.15
N ILE A 184 7.30 -2.86 -4.95
CA ILE A 184 7.51 -3.59 -3.71
C ILE A 184 6.60 -3.02 -2.63
N TRP A 185 5.68 -3.84 -2.12
CA TRP A 185 4.87 -3.48 -0.94
C TRP A 185 5.50 -3.89 0.38
N THR A 186 6.50 -4.78 0.34
CA THR A 186 7.14 -5.35 1.51
C THR A 186 8.61 -5.60 1.22
N GLY A 187 9.52 -5.00 1.99
CA GLY A 187 10.94 -5.23 1.79
C GLY A 187 11.82 -4.86 2.98
N GLN A 188 13.08 -5.27 2.89
CA GLN A 188 14.11 -4.97 3.88
C GLN A 188 15.42 -4.57 3.21
N LYS A 189 16.08 -3.56 3.77
CA LYS A 189 17.47 -3.26 3.53
C LYS A 189 18.29 -3.87 4.67
N PRO A 190 19.16 -4.86 4.41
CA PRO A 190 19.88 -5.59 5.45
C PRO A 190 20.61 -4.64 6.41
N TYR A 191 20.44 -4.87 7.70
CA TYR A 191 21.08 -4.10 8.78
C TYR A 191 20.73 -2.61 8.85
N GLN A 192 19.71 -2.15 8.11
CA GLN A 192 19.33 -0.74 8.07
C GLN A 192 17.87 -0.53 8.45
N PHE A 193 16.93 -1.01 7.63
CA PHE A 193 15.51 -0.83 7.87
C PHE A 193 14.63 -1.81 7.09
N THR A 194 13.36 -1.88 7.47
CA THR A 194 12.27 -2.66 6.88
C THR A 194 11.11 -1.75 6.56
N ILE A 195 10.39 -2.01 5.46
CA ILE A 195 9.24 -1.22 5.05
C ILE A 195 8.09 -2.15 4.64
N SER A 196 6.89 -1.83 5.10
CA SER A 196 5.64 -2.30 4.48
C SER A 196 4.75 -1.10 4.12
N GLY A 197 3.94 -1.27 3.08
CA GLY A 197 2.93 -0.30 2.71
C GLY A 197 1.52 -0.86 2.85
N ASP A 198 0.63 -0.05 3.40
CA ASP A 198 -0.78 -0.39 3.55
C ASP A 198 -1.63 0.66 2.83
N ARG A 199 -2.64 0.21 2.09
CA ARG A 199 -3.50 1.10 1.31
C ARG A 199 -4.29 2.04 2.22
N ARG A 200 -4.38 3.32 1.82
CA ARG A 200 -5.31 4.30 2.39
C ARG A 200 -6.32 4.66 1.32
N ASP A 201 -7.60 4.38 1.58
CA ASP A 201 -8.64 4.57 0.58
C ASP A 201 -8.81 6.06 0.22
N ALA A 202 -8.77 6.34 -1.08
CA ALA A 202 -9.03 7.65 -1.65
C ALA A 202 -10.12 7.55 -2.72
N ASP A 203 -11.01 8.54 -2.75
CA ASP A 203 -12.05 8.64 -3.77
C ASP A 203 -11.45 8.80 -5.18
N GLU A 204 -12.16 8.30 -6.19
CA GLU A 204 -11.81 8.39 -7.61
C GLU A 204 -10.38 7.90 -7.96
N TRP A 205 -9.92 6.83 -7.31
CA TRP A 205 -8.56 6.29 -7.41
C TRP A 205 -7.95 6.34 -8.82
N TRP A 206 -8.61 5.76 -9.83
CA TRP A 206 -8.08 5.71 -11.20
C TRP A 206 -7.88 7.09 -11.82
N LYS A 207 -8.79 8.04 -11.60
CA LYS A 207 -8.64 9.41 -12.14
C LYS A 207 -7.47 10.11 -11.46
N ASN A 208 -7.40 10.00 -10.14
CA ASN A 208 -6.37 10.64 -9.33
C ASN A 208 -4.97 10.07 -9.60
N ALA A 209 -4.86 8.75 -9.69
CA ALA A 209 -3.61 8.06 -9.95
C ALA A 209 -3.07 8.40 -11.33
N ILE A 210 -3.93 8.33 -12.35
CA ILE A 210 -3.57 8.66 -13.73
C ILE A 210 -3.16 10.14 -13.85
N ALA A 211 -3.91 11.07 -13.24
CA ALA A 211 -3.55 12.50 -13.23
C ALA A 211 -2.22 12.77 -12.51
N ALA A 212 -1.94 12.07 -11.42
CA ALA A 212 -0.68 12.21 -10.69
C ALA A 212 0.50 11.57 -11.45
N LEU A 213 0.27 10.46 -12.16
CA LEU A 213 1.26 9.85 -13.04
C LEU A 213 1.67 10.80 -14.17
N TRP A 214 0.71 11.54 -14.74
CA TRP A 214 1.00 12.62 -15.70
C TRP A 214 1.84 13.76 -15.11
N LYS A 215 1.74 14.01 -13.81
CA LYS A 215 2.60 14.94 -13.08
C LYS A 215 3.94 14.32 -12.66
N ARG A 216 4.22 13.09 -13.09
CA ARG A 216 5.41 12.31 -12.73
C ARG A 216 5.57 12.09 -11.22
N SER A 217 4.45 11.97 -10.50
CA SER A 217 4.43 11.41 -9.15
C SER A 217 4.65 9.89 -9.21
N THR A 218 5.21 9.33 -8.15
CA THR A 218 5.62 7.92 -8.13
C THR A 218 4.51 7.03 -7.55
N PRO A 219 4.27 5.82 -8.10
CA PRO A 219 3.47 4.80 -7.43
C PRO A 219 3.98 4.50 -6.01
N VAL A 220 3.09 4.17 -5.08
CA VAL A 220 3.47 4.11 -3.66
C VAL A 220 4.40 2.93 -3.37
N SER A 221 4.18 1.79 -4.01
CA SER A 221 5.08 0.64 -3.86
C SER A 221 6.42 0.84 -4.60
N TRP A 222 6.49 1.73 -5.58
CA TRP A 222 7.72 2.02 -6.32
C TRP A 222 8.60 2.95 -5.49
N LEU A 223 7.99 3.89 -4.77
CA LEU A 223 8.72 4.72 -3.80
C LEU A 223 9.32 3.88 -2.67
N ILE A 224 8.66 2.81 -2.22
CA ILE A 224 9.26 1.85 -1.27
C ILE A 224 10.53 1.24 -1.86
N ARG A 225 10.49 0.80 -3.12
CA ARG A 225 11.64 0.22 -3.81
C ARG A 225 12.78 1.23 -4.00
N ASP A 226 12.47 2.46 -4.41
CA ASP A 226 13.46 3.55 -4.48
C ASP A 226 14.09 3.78 -3.10
N THR A 227 13.28 3.81 -2.05
CA THR A 227 13.76 3.99 -0.67
C THR A 227 14.69 2.87 -0.23
N LEU A 228 14.34 1.60 -0.48
CA LEU A 228 15.22 0.46 -0.19
C LEU A 228 16.55 0.55 -0.94
N SER A 229 16.51 1.00 -2.20
CA SER A 229 17.68 1.17 -3.04
C SER A 229 18.59 2.31 -2.55
N GLU A 230 18.01 3.47 -2.25
CA GLU A 230 18.74 4.74 -2.12
C GLU A 230 18.97 5.19 -0.68
N ALA A 231 18.01 5.00 0.22
CA ALA A 231 18.13 5.52 1.59
C ALA A 231 19.22 4.77 2.37
N GLU A 232 20.07 5.51 3.07
CA GLU A 232 21.22 4.94 3.78
C GLU A 232 20.81 4.27 5.10
N ASP A 233 19.84 4.86 5.80
CA ASP A 233 19.40 4.44 7.13
C ASP A 233 17.89 4.67 7.34
N PHE A 234 17.41 4.33 8.55
CA PHE A 234 16.01 4.48 8.95
C PHE A 234 15.49 5.92 8.82
N GLN A 235 16.26 6.93 9.24
CA GLN A 235 15.80 8.32 9.23
C GLN A 235 15.71 8.86 7.80
N ALA A 236 16.69 8.55 6.96
CA ALA A 236 16.65 8.85 5.53
C ALA A 236 15.45 8.17 4.85
N ALA A 237 15.16 6.92 5.21
CA ALA A 237 14.01 6.18 4.69
C ALA A 237 12.68 6.85 5.08
N VAL A 238 12.50 7.20 6.36
CA VAL A 238 11.32 7.90 6.86
C VAL A 238 11.16 9.26 6.17
N LEU A 239 12.23 10.01 6.02
CA LEU A 239 12.20 11.32 5.35
C LEU A 239 11.78 11.21 3.88
N HIS A 240 12.37 10.24 3.17
CA HIS A 240 12.08 9.98 1.76
C HIS A 240 10.62 9.58 1.57
N LEU A 241 10.16 8.61 2.37
CA LEU A 241 8.78 8.14 2.39
C LEU A 241 7.77 9.16 2.91
N ALA A 242 8.18 10.18 3.67
CA ALA A 242 7.28 11.23 4.15
C ALA A 242 7.08 12.35 3.11
N LYS A 243 8.11 12.68 2.33
CA LYS A 243 8.16 13.91 1.53
C LYS A 243 7.97 13.72 0.04
N THR A 244 8.29 12.55 -0.51
CA THR A 244 8.20 12.36 -1.98
C THR A 244 6.74 12.34 -2.43
N PRO A 245 6.38 13.11 -3.50
CA PRO A 245 5.04 13.08 -4.07
C PRO A 245 4.66 11.71 -4.61
N ILE A 246 3.44 11.26 -4.28
CA ILE A 246 2.91 9.94 -4.63
C ILE A 246 1.57 10.05 -5.35
N ILE A 247 1.19 8.99 -6.08
CA ILE A 247 -0.04 9.01 -6.91
C ILE A 247 -1.33 8.81 -6.10
N THR A 248 -1.24 8.20 -4.92
CA THR A 248 -2.37 7.85 -4.05
C THR A 248 -1.94 7.88 -2.58
N ASP A 249 -2.91 7.93 -1.69
CA ASP A 249 -2.66 7.97 -0.25
C ASP A 249 -2.26 6.57 0.24
N VAL A 250 -1.47 6.51 1.30
CA VAL A 250 -0.89 5.24 1.80
C VAL A 250 -0.48 5.37 3.26
N TYR A 251 -0.33 4.25 3.95
CA TYR A 251 0.42 4.18 5.19
C TYR A 251 1.75 3.48 4.94
N TYR A 252 2.86 4.11 5.31
CA TYR A 252 4.16 3.43 5.32
C TYR A 252 4.53 3.07 6.75
N ILE A 253 4.77 1.79 6.99
CA ILE A 253 5.27 1.31 8.26
C ILE A 253 6.76 1.04 8.06
N VAL A 254 7.59 1.61 8.92
CA VAL A 254 9.05 1.52 8.81
C VAL A 254 9.61 1.06 10.15
N GLY A 255 10.53 0.10 10.11
CA GLY A 255 11.30 -0.37 11.28
C GLY A 255 12.79 -0.26 11.03
N GLY A 256 13.54 0.34 11.94
CA GLY A 256 15.00 0.44 11.89
C GLY A 256 15.68 -0.69 12.67
N VAL A 257 16.88 -0.42 13.14
CA VAL A 257 17.72 -1.40 13.87
C VAL A 257 17.99 -1.00 15.31
N ALA A 258 17.79 0.28 15.66
CA ALA A 258 17.98 0.79 17.01
C ALA A 258 16.66 0.87 17.79
N PRO A 259 16.71 0.91 19.13
CA PRO A 259 15.53 1.14 19.94
C PRO A 259 14.81 2.44 19.52
N LYS A 260 13.48 2.40 19.53
CA LYS A 260 12.53 3.44 19.11
C LYS A 260 12.45 3.69 17.61
N GLU A 261 13.26 3.01 16.79
CA GLU A 261 13.16 3.10 15.33
C GLU A 261 12.00 2.23 14.81
N GLY A 262 10.79 2.72 15.01
CA GLY A 262 9.59 2.19 14.40
C GLY A 262 8.58 3.30 14.24
N VAL A 263 7.94 3.39 13.07
CA VAL A 263 7.00 4.48 12.77
C VAL A 263 5.95 4.06 11.77
N VAL A 264 4.74 4.59 11.93
CA VAL A 264 3.69 4.59 10.90
C VAL A 264 3.60 6.00 10.34
N ILE A 265 3.71 6.14 9.02
CA ILE A 265 3.57 7.42 8.31
C ILE A 265 2.25 7.39 7.57
N THR A 266 1.27 8.17 8.02
CA THR A 266 0.02 8.37 7.29
C THR A 266 0.27 9.41 6.19
N ARG A 267 0.15 9.01 4.93
CA ARG A 267 0.50 9.84 3.76
C ARG A 267 -0.72 10.25 2.97
N ASP A 268 -0.75 11.55 2.66
CA ASP A 268 -1.44 12.09 1.50
C ASP A 268 -0.48 12.17 0.30
N ARG A 269 -1.04 12.37 -0.90
CA ARG A 269 -0.27 12.56 -2.15
C ARG A 269 0.88 13.57 -2.07
N THR A 270 0.74 14.62 -1.27
CA THR A 270 1.70 15.74 -1.19
C THR A 270 2.57 15.75 0.05
N GLY A 271 2.29 14.92 1.06
CA GLY A 271 3.04 14.93 2.32
C GLY A 271 2.41 14.04 3.39
N PRO A 272 2.94 14.06 4.63
CA PRO A 272 2.40 13.29 5.72
C PRO A 272 1.21 14.01 6.37
N ALA A 273 0.09 13.30 6.53
CA ALA A 273 -1.00 13.72 7.39
C ALA A 273 -0.66 13.50 8.87
N ASP A 274 0.11 12.44 9.17
CA ASP A 274 0.62 12.17 10.51
C ASP A 274 1.90 11.31 10.47
N ILE A 275 2.71 11.39 11.53
CA ILE A 275 3.89 10.55 11.77
C ILE A 275 3.77 9.98 13.19
N TRP A 276 3.54 8.67 13.29
CA TRP A 276 3.23 7.98 14.55
C TRP A 276 4.37 7.02 14.96
N PRO A 277 5.40 7.52 15.67
CA PRO A 277 6.54 6.70 16.08
C PRO A 277 6.19 5.76 17.24
N LEU A 278 7.00 4.73 17.46
CA LEU A 278 7.02 3.98 18.71
C LEU A 278 7.33 4.91 19.88
N ASP A 279 6.69 4.65 21.01
CA ASP A 279 6.99 5.34 22.26
C ASP A 279 6.99 4.37 23.44
N PRO A 280 8.03 3.51 23.56
CA PRO A 280 8.06 2.46 24.57
C PRO A 280 8.03 3.00 26.01
N LEU A 281 8.50 4.24 26.24
CA LEU A 281 8.50 4.87 27.57
C LEU A 281 7.10 5.21 28.06
N GLN A 282 6.16 5.45 27.13
CA GLN A 282 4.75 5.69 27.43
C GLN A 282 3.88 4.45 27.15
N GLY A 283 4.48 3.26 27.10
CA GLY A 283 3.80 1.99 26.83
C GLY A 283 3.45 1.75 25.36
N GLY A 284 3.80 2.65 24.44
CA GLY A 284 3.65 2.51 22.99
C GLY A 284 4.74 1.65 22.36
N TRP A 285 4.97 0.44 22.86
CA TRP A 285 6.01 -0.50 22.39
C TRP A 285 5.67 -1.20 21.08
N PHE A 286 4.46 -1.02 20.54
CA PHE A 286 4.09 -1.44 19.19
C PHE A 286 3.13 -0.43 18.53
N ARG A 287 3.07 -0.47 17.19
CA ARG A 287 2.04 0.16 16.35
C ARG A 287 1.39 -0.89 15.47
N VAL A 288 0.08 -0.77 15.28
CA VAL A 288 -0.71 -1.59 14.37
C VAL A 288 -1.37 -0.65 13.38
N GLU A 289 -1.10 -0.88 12.10
CA GLU A 289 -1.79 -0.19 11.00
C GLU A 289 -2.51 -1.22 10.13
N THR A 290 -3.66 -0.82 9.60
CA THR A 290 -4.47 -1.61 8.67
C THR A 290 -4.78 -0.76 7.44
N ASN A 291 -6.00 -0.25 7.29
CA ASN A 291 -6.40 0.53 6.10
C ASN A 291 -7.23 1.77 6.42
N TYR A 292 -7.20 2.25 7.67
CA TYR A 292 -7.98 3.39 8.15
C TYR A 292 -7.15 4.21 9.13
N ASP A 293 -7.38 5.51 9.26
CA ASP A 293 -6.51 6.37 10.07
C ASP A 293 -6.49 5.94 11.55
N HIS A 294 -5.33 6.02 12.20
CA HIS A 294 -5.17 5.54 13.59
C HIS A 294 -6.01 6.29 14.63
N TRP A 295 -6.32 7.56 14.36
CA TRP A 295 -7.19 8.40 15.20
C TRP A 295 -8.69 8.23 14.91
N THR A 296 -9.07 7.35 13.98
CA THR A 296 -10.46 7.10 13.62
C THR A 296 -10.96 5.76 14.17
N THR A 297 -12.28 5.66 14.35
CA THR A 297 -12.92 4.40 14.72
C THR A 297 -12.84 3.41 13.55
N PRO A 298 -12.43 2.14 13.78
CA PRO A 298 -12.49 1.11 12.77
C PRO A 298 -13.88 1.00 12.12
N PRO A 299 -13.98 0.78 10.81
CA PRO A 299 -15.27 0.57 10.16
C PRO A 299 -15.91 -0.71 10.71
N PRO A 300 -17.24 -0.74 10.98
CA PRO A 300 -17.90 -1.93 11.55
C PRO A 300 -17.75 -3.21 10.74
N SER A 301 -17.52 -3.10 9.43
CA SER A 301 -17.31 -4.21 8.51
C SER A 301 -15.89 -4.79 8.51
N ASP A 302 -14.91 -4.05 9.04
CA ASP A 302 -13.50 -4.45 9.05
C ASP A 302 -12.79 -3.83 10.26
N ASP A 303 -12.76 -4.57 11.38
CA ASP A 303 -12.01 -4.19 12.59
C ASP A 303 -10.85 -5.15 12.88
N ARG A 304 -9.94 -5.27 11.91
CA ARG A 304 -8.67 -6.00 12.05
C ARG A 304 -7.76 -5.40 13.11
N ARG A 305 -7.74 -4.06 13.25
CA ARG A 305 -6.87 -3.37 14.21
C ARG A 305 -7.15 -3.79 15.64
N THR A 306 -8.40 -3.82 16.08
CA THR A 306 -8.74 -4.20 17.47
C THR A 306 -8.30 -5.63 17.79
N ALA A 307 -8.49 -6.57 16.87
CA ALA A 307 -8.05 -7.95 17.03
C ALA A 307 -6.52 -8.06 17.17
N ALA A 308 -5.77 -7.39 16.29
CA ALA A 308 -4.31 -7.37 16.34
C ALA A 308 -3.77 -6.68 17.61
N ILE A 309 -4.34 -5.55 18.04
CA ILE A 309 -3.98 -4.88 19.30
C ILE A 309 -4.24 -5.81 20.50
N LYS A 310 -5.39 -6.49 20.53
CA LYS A 310 -5.71 -7.45 21.59
C LYS A 310 -4.69 -8.60 21.64
N ALA A 311 -4.27 -9.11 20.48
CA ALA A 311 -3.27 -10.17 20.38
C ALA A 311 -1.89 -9.70 20.85
N MET A 312 -1.47 -8.49 20.46
CA MET A 312 -0.20 -7.88 20.90
C MET A 312 -0.19 -7.63 22.41
N ASN A 313 -1.29 -7.11 22.97
CA ASN A 313 -1.44 -6.91 24.42
C ASN A 313 -1.41 -8.23 25.19
N ALA A 314 -2.07 -9.27 24.68
CA ALA A 314 -2.05 -10.59 25.31
C ALA A 314 -0.68 -11.27 25.23
N THR A 315 0.08 -11.02 24.16
CA THR A 315 1.47 -11.48 24.02
C THR A 315 2.37 -10.78 25.04
N GLY A 316 2.24 -9.45 25.16
CA GLY A 316 3.07 -8.62 26.02
C GLY A 316 4.49 -8.39 25.47
N GLN A 317 5.10 -7.29 25.88
CA GLN A 317 6.42 -6.86 25.37
C GLN A 317 7.54 -7.86 25.69
N GLU A 318 7.43 -8.59 26.80
CA GLU A 318 8.45 -9.56 27.23
C GLU A 318 8.50 -10.81 26.33
N ASN A 319 7.38 -11.15 25.67
CA ASN A 319 7.26 -12.38 24.89
C ASN A 319 7.31 -12.15 23.38
N ILE A 320 7.37 -10.89 22.92
CA ILE A 320 7.35 -10.58 21.49
C ILE A 320 8.60 -11.14 20.79
N ASN A 321 8.35 -11.90 19.72
CA ASN A 321 9.33 -12.42 18.79
C ASN A 321 8.65 -12.64 17.42
N LEU A 322 9.39 -13.12 16.42
CA LEU A 322 8.85 -13.32 15.06
C LEU A 322 7.67 -14.33 15.01
N ASP A 323 7.69 -15.39 15.83
CA ASP A 323 6.59 -16.38 15.88
C ASP A 323 5.33 -15.80 16.52
N THR A 324 5.46 -15.12 17.66
CA THR A 324 4.30 -14.47 18.30
C THR A 324 3.76 -13.31 17.46
N LEU A 325 4.64 -12.59 16.75
CA LEU A 325 4.23 -11.54 15.82
C LEU A 325 3.45 -12.12 14.63
N TYR A 326 3.95 -13.21 14.03
CA TYR A 326 3.25 -13.93 12.97
C TYR A 326 1.85 -14.37 13.42
N LYS A 327 1.73 -14.94 14.62
CA LYS A 327 0.44 -15.30 15.22
C LYS A 327 -0.47 -14.10 15.44
N ALA A 328 0.06 -12.98 15.93
CA ALA A 328 -0.70 -11.76 16.18
C ALA A 328 -1.32 -11.19 14.90
N ILE A 329 -0.54 -11.16 13.81
CA ILE A 329 -1.00 -10.70 12.49
C ILE A 329 -2.09 -11.63 11.92
N TYR A 330 -2.02 -12.93 12.21
CA TYR A 330 -2.96 -13.93 11.71
C TYR A 330 -4.27 -14.06 12.52
N THR A 331 -4.44 -13.30 13.60
CA THR A 331 -5.58 -13.46 14.52
C THR A 331 -6.95 -13.10 13.93
N TRP A 332 -7.00 -12.43 12.78
CA TRP A 332 -8.24 -12.15 12.08
C TRP A 332 -8.17 -12.63 10.63
N ARG A 333 -9.05 -13.58 10.27
CA ARG A 333 -9.32 -13.93 8.86
C ARG A 333 -10.59 -13.21 8.43
N PRO A 334 -10.55 -12.32 7.42
CA PRO A 334 -11.77 -11.80 6.84
C PRO A 334 -12.59 -12.99 6.29
N THR A 335 -13.87 -13.03 6.61
CA THR A 335 -14.83 -13.82 5.85
C THR A 335 -14.99 -13.19 4.46
N GLN A 336 -14.06 -13.47 3.54
CA GLN A 336 -14.02 -12.95 2.16
C GLN A 336 -14.00 -11.42 2.09
N ALA A 337 -12.95 -10.83 1.53
CA ALA A 337 -12.97 -9.42 1.17
C ALA A 337 -14.24 -9.13 0.34
N ALA A 338 -15.08 -8.20 0.81
CA ALA A 338 -16.27 -7.80 0.10
C ALA A 338 -15.87 -7.31 -1.31
N PRO A 339 -16.60 -7.66 -2.37
CA PRO A 339 -16.31 -7.24 -3.75
C PRO A 339 -16.68 -5.76 -3.97
N ASP A 340 -16.21 -4.84 -3.12
CA ASP A 340 -16.64 -3.44 -3.15
C ASP A 340 -15.82 -2.57 -4.13
N VAL A 341 -14.70 -3.08 -4.67
CA VAL A 341 -13.89 -2.33 -5.66
C VAL A 341 -14.62 -2.16 -7.00
N VAL A 342 -15.61 -3.01 -7.32
CA VAL A 342 -16.31 -2.98 -8.62
C VAL A 342 -17.50 -2.00 -8.64
N ALA A 343 -18.08 -1.65 -7.48
CA ALA A 343 -19.43 -1.07 -7.45
C ALA A 343 -19.52 0.47 -7.56
N LYS A 344 -18.43 1.23 -7.40
CA LYS A 344 -18.51 2.70 -7.23
C LYS A 344 -17.92 3.58 -8.33
N GLN A 345 -17.68 3.05 -9.53
CA GLN A 345 -17.18 3.86 -10.66
C GLN A 345 -18.16 3.92 -11.82
N ARG A 346 -19.32 4.56 -11.62
CA ARG A 346 -20.11 5.11 -12.72
C ARG A 346 -19.57 6.51 -13.04
N THR A 347 -18.99 6.72 -14.22
CA THR A 347 -18.89 8.08 -14.75
C THR A 347 -18.95 8.12 -16.28
N SER A 348 -19.62 9.17 -16.74
CA SER A 348 -20.08 9.47 -18.09
C SER A 348 -18.97 9.66 -19.13
N ILE A 349 -19.26 9.25 -20.35
CA ILE A 349 -18.44 9.23 -21.59
C ILE A 349 -17.89 10.61 -22.03
N ARG A 350 -18.25 11.71 -21.36
CA ARG A 350 -17.87 13.08 -21.78
C ARG A 350 -16.38 13.42 -21.66
N MET A 351 -15.61 12.71 -20.84
CA MET A 351 -14.20 13.07 -20.55
C MET A 351 -13.19 12.57 -21.61
N ILE A 352 -13.56 11.56 -22.41
CA ILE A 352 -12.68 10.95 -23.43
C ILE A 352 -12.35 11.96 -24.54
N TRP A 353 -13.30 12.83 -24.89
CA TRP A 353 -13.10 13.83 -25.94
C TRP A 353 -12.17 14.97 -25.51
N SER A 354 -12.19 15.38 -24.25
CA SER A 354 -11.31 16.46 -23.77
C SER A 354 -9.84 16.07 -23.73
N CYS A 355 -9.51 14.81 -23.41
CA CYS A 355 -8.12 14.32 -23.40
C CYS A 355 -7.56 14.13 -24.82
N VAL A 356 -8.38 13.65 -25.77
CA VAL A 356 -8.00 13.52 -27.19
C VAL A 356 -7.78 14.90 -27.83
N VAL A 357 -8.59 15.90 -27.45
CA VAL A 357 -8.42 17.27 -27.94
C VAL A 357 -7.18 17.93 -27.33
N LEU A 358 -6.84 17.68 -26.06
CA LEU A 358 -5.61 18.20 -25.44
C LEU A 358 -4.33 17.62 -26.07
N LEU A 359 -4.33 16.33 -26.45
CA LEU A 359 -3.25 15.73 -27.26
C LEU A 359 -3.20 16.30 -28.69
N GLY A 360 -4.33 16.76 -29.23
CA GLY A 360 -4.41 17.44 -30.52
C GLY A 360 -3.96 18.92 -30.49
N PHE A 361 -4.01 19.58 -29.34
CA PHE A 361 -3.60 20.99 -29.18
C PHE A 361 -2.11 21.15 -28.82
N TRP A 362 -1.47 20.13 -28.24
CA TRP A 362 -0.02 20.08 -28.00
C TRP A 362 0.76 19.55 -29.23
N ARG A 363 0.26 19.86 -30.43
CA ARG A 363 0.65 19.27 -31.72
C ARG A 363 1.33 20.27 -32.66
N LYS A 364 1.94 21.33 -32.11
CA LYS A 364 2.57 22.39 -32.93
C LYS A 364 4.10 22.48 -32.84
N ASP A 365 4.77 21.81 -31.90
CA ASP A 365 6.19 22.06 -31.62
C ASP A 365 7.14 20.83 -31.64
N MET A 366 6.79 19.71 -32.29
CA MET A 366 7.71 18.56 -32.42
C MET A 366 7.71 18.02 -33.85
N GLY A 367 8.74 18.38 -34.62
CA GLY A 367 8.80 18.27 -36.07
C GLY A 367 9.28 16.94 -36.69
N ASP A 368 9.38 15.83 -35.96
CA ASP A 368 9.96 14.59 -36.51
C ASP A 368 9.16 13.29 -36.24
N ILE A 369 7.84 13.41 -35.96
CA ILE A 369 6.94 12.25 -35.75
C ILE A 369 5.85 12.18 -36.86
N GLU A 370 5.98 12.95 -37.94
CA GLU A 370 4.97 12.97 -39.01
C GLU A 370 4.93 11.66 -39.84
N SER A 371 6.07 10.99 -40.04
CA SER A 371 6.16 9.87 -40.98
C SER A 371 5.47 8.59 -40.48
N SER A 372 5.58 8.30 -39.18
CA SER A 372 5.10 7.04 -38.60
C SER A 372 3.60 7.04 -38.30
N LEU A 373 3.00 8.20 -38.01
CA LEU A 373 1.57 8.32 -37.70
C LEU A 373 0.68 8.37 -38.96
N LEU A 374 1.18 8.90 -40.08
CA LEU A 374 0.48 8.89 -41.37
C LEU A 374 0.35 7.47 -41.95
N GLU A 375 1.36 6.62 -41.74
CA GLU A 375 1.25 5.19 -42.07
C GLU A 375 0.21 4.46 -41.22
N MET A 376 0.05 4.86 -39.94
CA MET A 376 -0.91 4.26 -39.01
C MET A 376 -2.37 4.57 -39.40
N TYR A 377 -2.63 5.79 -39.88
CA TYR A 377 -3.97 6.20 -40.32
C TYR A 377 -4.37 5.57 -41.68
N ALA A 378 -3.39 5.31 -42.55
CA ALA A 378 -3.62 4.65 -43.84
C ALA A 378 -3.83 3.12 -43.72
N LYS A 379 -3.24 2.47 -42.71
CA LYS A 379 -3.29 1.01 -42.54
C LYS A 379 -4.50 0.49 -41.75
N ASN A 380 -5.14 1.31 -40.91
CA ASN A 380 -6.32 0.89 -40.13
C ASN A 380 -7.65 1.32 -40.78
N LYS A 381 -8.13 0.52 -41.74
CA LYS A 381 -9.49 0.60 -42.28
C LYS A 381 -10.54 0.23 -41.23
N TRP A 382 -11.09 1.22 -40.53
CA TRP A 382 -12.44 1.14 -39.96
C TRP A 382 -13.39 1.92 -40.85
N GLY A 383 -14.15 1.19 -41.67
CA GLY A 383 -15.19 1.78 -42.50
C GLY A 383 -16.39 2.19 -41.67
N LEU A 384 -16.55 3.49 -41.42
CA LEU A 384 -17.83 4.10 -41.03
C LEU A 384 -17.92 5.52 -41.61
N CYS A 385 -18.90 5.68 -42.51
CA CYS A 385 -19.58 6.90 -42.96
C CYS A 385 -18.78 8.19 -43.24
N LYS A 386 -18.62 8.50 -44.53
CA LYS A 386 -18.41 9.86 -45.05
C LYS A 386 -19.66 10.73 -44.80
N LYS A 387 -19.55 11.77 -43.98
CA LYS A 387 -20.21 13.08 -44.19
C LYS A 387 -19.36 14.20 -43.57
N PRO A 388 -19.06 15.29 -44.29
CA PRO A 388 -18.34 16.44 -43.74
C PRO A 388 -19.33 17.38 -43.04
N ILE A 389 -19.08 17.71 -41.78
CA ILE A 389 -19.70 18.87 -41.13
C ILE A 389 -18.63 19.96 -41.11
N LEU A 390 -18.64 20.77 -42.17
CA LEU A 390 -17.99 22.07 -42.23
C LEU A 390 -19.05 23.10 -41.88
N GLY A 391 -18.88 23.79 -40.75
CA GLY A 391 -19.66 24.96 -40.40
C GLY A 391 -19.83 25.09 -38.88
N HIS A 392 -19.51 26.28 -38.37
CA HIS A 392 -19.68 26.78 -36.99
C HIS A 392 -18.45 26.68 -36.08
N TRP A 393 -17.34 27.27 -36.54
CA TRP A 393 -16.16 27.56 -35.70
C TRP A 393 -16.26 28.88 -34.92
N ASP A 394 -17.21 29.77 -35.26
CA ASP A 394 -17.24 31.13 -34.68
C ASP A 394 -18.13 31.29 -33.43
N GLU A 395 -18.95 30.30 -33.08
CA GLU A 395 -19.82 30.38 -31.88
C GLU A 395 -19.19 29.80 -30.60
N LEU A 396 -18.08 29.05 -30.70
CA LEU A 396 -17.42 28.43 -29.54
C LEU A 396 -16.43 29.36 -28.82
N VAL A 397 -16.03 30.47 -29.43
CA VAL A 397 -15.08 31.44 -28.84
C VAL A 397 -15.77 32.40 -27.87
N VAL A 398 -17.09 32.57 -27.97
CA VAL A 398 -17.85 33.48 -27.09
C VAL A 398 -18.13 32.84 -25.72
N LEU A 399 -18.37 31.52 -25.66
CA LEU A 399 -18.65 30.84 -24.39
C LEU A 399 -17.43 30.70 -23.46
N TYR A 400 -16.20 30.78 -24.00
CA TYR A 400 -14.97 30.59 -23.21
C TYR A 400 -14.47 31.88 -22.52
N LYS A 401 -14.98 33.06 -22.92
CA LYS A 401 -14.60 34.34 -22.31
C LYS A 401 -15.48 34.79 -21.14
N GLU A 402 -16.70 34.25 -20.99
CA GLU A 402 -17.59 34.64 -19.90
C GLU A 402 -17.38 33.83 -18.61
N THR A 403 -16.65 32.71 -18.64
CA THR A 403 -16.48 31.84 -17.45
C THR A 403 -15.24 32.16 -16.60
N ILE A 404 -14.34 33.05 -17.04
CA ILE A 404 -13.06 33.34 -16.33
C ILE A 404 -13.05 34.71 -15.61
N CYS A 405 -14.09 35.53 -15.77
CA CYS A 405 -14.19 36.81 -15.05
C CYS A 405 -15.46 36.84 -14.18
N ASN A 406 -15.46 36.10 -13.07
CA ASN A 406 -16.20 36.44 -11.85
C ASN A 406 -15.95 35.35 -10.79
N ASP A 407 -14.83 35.44 -10.08
CA ASP A 407 -14.72 34.81 -8.76
C ASP A 407 -13.92 35.71 -7.83
N ASP A 408 -14.61 36.71 -7.29
CA ASP A 408 -14.19 37.51 -6.15
C ASP A 408 -15.46 38.00 -5.42
N ARG A 409 -15.93 37.25 -4.40
CA ARG A 409 -16.48 37.79 -3.13
C ARG A 409 -16.92 36.70 -2.11
N PRO A 410 -16.93 37.02 -0.79
CA PRO A 410 -16.80 36.07 0.34
C PRO A 410 -18.15 35.58 0.92
N PRO A 411 -18.17 34.66 1.91
CA PRO A 411 -19.36 33.87 2.22
C PRO A 411 -20.35 34.63 3.11
N ARG A 412 -21.64 34.54 2.78
CA ARG A 412 -22.74 34.88 3.70
C ARG A 412 -23.79 33.79 3.75
N ALA A 413 -24.21 33.54 4.98
CA ALA A 413 -25.26 32.65 5.43
C ALA A 413 -26.68 33.06 4.98
N SER A 414 -27.58 32.08 4.92
CA SER A 414 -29.03 32.20 5.24
C SER A 414 -29.68 30.82 5.01
N GLU A 415 -30.27 30.23 6.05
CA GLU A 415 -31.69 30.30 6.42
C GLU A 415 -32.68 29.57 5.49
N LYS A 416 -33.21 28.48 6.07
CA LYS A 416 -34.59 27.96 6.06
C LYS A 416 -35.56 28.50 5.00
N THR A 417 -36.23 27.57 4.31
CA THR A 417 -37.67 27.68 4.02
C THR A 417 -38.39 26.33 4.12
N HIS A 418 -39.62 26.40 4.65
CA HIS A 418 -40.56 25.33 4.98
C HIS A 418 -41.32 24.75 3.78
N ARG A 419 -41.68 23.45 3.88
CA ARG A 419 -42.95 22.75 3.54
C ARG A 419 -42.72 21.27 3.92
N GLY A 420 -43.51 20.51 4.68
CA GLY A 420 -44.88 20.57 5.18
C GLY A 420 -45.49 19.16 5.04
N ASN A 421 -46.01 18.61 6.16
CA ASN A 421 -46.72 17.32 6.38
C ASN A 421 -45.85 16.17 6.94
N SER A 422 -46.25 15.36 7.92
CA SER A 422 -47.29 15.35 8.96
C SER A 422 -47.08 14.03 9.71
N LEU A 423 -47.05 14.03 11.06
CA LEU A 423 -47.73 13.08 11.98
C LEU A 423 -47.03 12.99 13.35
N LYS A 424 -47.77 13.53 14.33
CA LYS A 424 -48.10 12.98 15.67
C LYS A 424 -47.07 12.91 16.82
N ASP A 425 -47.49 13.64 17.87
CA ASP A 425 -47.57 13.27 19.29
C ASP A 425 -46.28 13.04 20.10
N ALA A 426 -45.95 14.01 20.97
CA ALA A 426 -46.07 13.86 22.43
C ALA A 426 -45.49 15.08 23.17
N SER A 427 -46.11 15.37 24.30
CA SER A 427 -46.01 16.54 25.17
C SER A 427 -44.95 16.38 26.28
N TYR A 428 -44.37 17.50 26.77
CA TYR A 428 -44.30 17.94 28.18
C TYR A 428 -43.10 18.88 28.51
N VAL A 429 -43.47 20.02 29.13
CA VAL A 429 -42.83 20.79 30.23
C VAL A 429 -41.57 21.65 30.01
N SER A 430 -41.75 22.93 30.34
CA SER A 430 -40.76 23.99 30.53
C SER A 430 -40.17 23.99 31.94
N VAL A 431 -38.91 24.43 32.10
CA VAL A 431 -38.49 25.25 33.24
C VAL A 431 -37.54 26.35 32.75
N ARG A 432 -37.89 27.59 33.08
CA ARG A 432 -37.07 28.82 32.92
C ARG A 432 -36.13 28.97 34.11
N THR A 433 -35.00 29.66 33.90
CA THR A 433 -34.37 30.70 34.76
C THR A 433 -33.01 31.03 34.10
N SER A 434 -32.42 32.22 34.11
CA SER A 434 -32.79 33.58 34.49
C SER A 434 -31.59 34.46 34.06
N VAL A 435 -31.85 35.58 33.39
CA VAL A 435 -30.95 36.74 33.16
C VAL A 435 -31.41 37.79 34.21
N PRO A 436 -30.62 38.74 34.77
CA PRO A 436 -30.25 39.98 34.05
C PRO A 436 -29.03 40.77 34.65
N PRO A 437 -28.81 42.08 34.36
CA PRO A 437 -27.87 42.54 33.32
C PRO A 437 -27.01 43.76 33.76
N ARG A 438 -26.32 44.40 32.79
CA ARG A 438 -26.00 45.86 32.61
C ARG A 438 -24.53 46.09 32.24
N VAL A 439 -24.09 47.10 31.46
CA VAL A 439 -24.60 47.99 30.39
C VAL A 439 -23.48 49.03 30.15
N HIS A 440 -23.19 49.37 28.88
CA HIS A 440 -22.50 50.58 28.33
C HIS A 440 -21.01 50.83 28.71
N LYS A 441 -20.13 51.46 27.91
CA LYS A 441 -20.21 52.27 26.67
C LYS A 441 -18.76 52.48 26.13
N GLU A 442 -18.64 52.73 24.81
CA GLU A 442 -17.66 53.61 24.10
C GLU A 442 -16.13 53.45 24.39
N GLU A 443 -15.16 53.53 23.48
CA GLU A 443 -14.99 54.28 22.24
C GLU A 443 -13.67 53.84 21.54
N SER A 444 -13.61 53.95 20.20
CA SER A 444 -12.53 54.40 19.29
C SER A 444 -11.02 54.09 19.58
N THR A 445 -10.05 53.99 18.66
CA THR A 445 -9.86 53.93 17.19
C THR A 445 -8.34 53.76 16.96
N LYS A 446 -7.95 53.13 15.83
CA LYS A 446 -6.66 53.29 15.07
C LYS A 446 -5.35 52.89 15.78
N SER A 447 -4.23 52.54 15.15
CA SER A 447 -3.78 52.04 13.83
C SER A 447 -2.24 51.93 13.96
N THR A 448 -1.56 51.35 12.96
CA THR A 448 -0.08 51.22 12.78
C THR A 448 0.59 50.10 13.61
N GLY A 449 1.53 49.29 13.12
CA GLY A 449 2.25 49.22 11.84
C GLY A 449 3.72 48.86 12.09
N ARG A 450 4.23 47.79 11.44
CA ARG A 450 5.66 47.36 11.30
C ARG A 450 6.34 46.87 12.59
N ARG A 451 7.37 46.01 12.61
CA ARG A 451 8.27 45.40 11.60
C ARG A 451 8.97 44.19 12.24
N LEU A 452 9.41 43.27 11.38
CA LEU A 452 10.38 42.21 11.63
C LEU A 452 11.71 42.70 12.21
N SER A 453 12.38 41.87 13.02
CA SER A 453 13.85 41.84 13.15
C SER A 453 14.32 40.41 13.48
N LEU A 454 15.15 39.85 12.59
CA LEU A 454 16.03 38.71 12.80
C LEU A 454 17.27 39.16 13.58
N VAL A 455 17.75 38.37 14.54
CA VAL A 455 19.13 38.42 15.03
C VAL A 455 19.65 37.01 15.35
N SER A 456 20.55 36.56 14.47
CA SER A 456 21.89 35.96 14.66
C SER A 456 22.26 35.06 15.85
N ILE A 457 22.89 33.95 15.47
CA ILE A 457 23.74 32.98 16.19
C ILE A 457 25.04 33.63 16.73
N PRO A 458 25.66 33.09 17.80
CA PRO A 458 27.12 33.05 17.90
C PRO A 458 27.70 31.63 18.07
N SER A 459 28.92 31.50 17.58
CA SER A 459 29.78 30.33 17.41
C SER A 459 30.68 30.01 18.62
N HIS A 460 31.02 28.71 18.74
CA HIS A 460 32.24 28.09 19.27
C HIS A 460 32.79 28.47 20.66
N GLU A 461 32.90 27.46 21.53
CA GLU A 461 34.09 27.26 22.38
C GLU A 461 34.25 25.76 22.74
N GLN A 462 35.48 25.26 22.62
CA GLN A 462 35.94 23.94 23.07
C GLN A 462 36.18 23.97 24.58
N TYR A 463 35.80 22.91 25.30
CA TYR A 463 36.49 22.49 26.52
C TYR A 463 36.46 20.97 26.66
N ASP A 464 37.63 20.40 26.90
CA ASP A 464 37.92 19.02 27.25
C ASP A 464 38.06 18.91 28.77
N HIS A 465 37.54 17.83 29.39
CA HIS A 465 38.05 17.19 30.62
C HIS A 465 37.10 16.09 31.13
N SER A 466 37.51 14.84 30.87
CA SER A 466 37.74 13.73 31.84
C SER A 466 36.99 13.62 33.19
N HIS A 467 36.55 12.38 33.48
CA HIS A 467 36.17 11.75 34.79
C HIS A 467 34.80 12.18 35.37
N ASN A 468 33.96 11.36 36.00
CA ASN A 468 34.13 10.06 36.65
C ASN A 468 32.76 9.36 36.67
N SER A 469 32.76 8.05 36.47
CA SER A 469 31.69 7.15 36.88
C SER A 469 31.63 7.07 38.40
N ASP A 470 30.42 7.11 39.01
CA ASP A 470 29.98 6.15 40.04
C ASP A 470 28.59 6.48 40.61
N GLU A 471 27.83 5.39 40.78
CA GLU A 471 26.84 5.07 41.81
C GLU A 471 25.63 5.97 42.08
N CYS A 472 24.43 5.43 41.79
CA CYS A 472 23.31 5.47 42.72
C CYS A 472 22.27 4.37 42.40
N CYS A 473 22.36 3.24 43.10
CA CYS A 473 21.25 2.29 43.29
C CYS A 473 21.56 1.39 44.49
N LEU A 474 21.17 1.82 45.69
CA LEU A 474 21.03 0.95 46.86
C LEU A 474 19.54 0.82 47.19
N THR A 475 19.02 -0.40 47.15
CA THR A 475 18.50 -1.16 48.32
C THR A 475 17.49 -2.23 47.88
N ARG A 476 17.88 -3.51 47.98
CA ARG A 476 17.02 -4.60 48.46
C ARG A 476 17.87 -5.65 49.19
N PRO A 477 17.38 -6.26 50.27
CA PRO A 477 18.15 -7.18 51.07
C PRO A 477 18.15 -8.61 50.51
N VAL A 478 19.23 -9.29 50.87
CA VAL A 478 19.65 -10.66 50.61
C VAL A 478 18.72 -11.69 51.26
N GLN A 479 18.47 -12.80 50.55
CA GLN A 479 18.44 -14.13 51.16
C GLN A 479 19.26 -15.10 50.30
N ASN A 480 20.20 -15.75 50.98
CA ASN A 480 21.11 -16.79 50.49
C ASN A 480 20.53 -18.17 50.81
N SER A 481 20.65 -19.10 49.86
CA SER A 481 20.80 -20.58 49.99
C SER A 481 20.63 -21.14 48.58
N ASP A 482 21.41 -22.07 48.03
CA ASP A 482 22.52 -22.86 48.51
C ASP A 482 23.41 -23.25 47.31
N LYS A 483 24.63 -23.65 47.65
CA LYS A 483 25.70 -24.14 46.78
C LYS A 483 25.37 -25.51 46.18
N GLU A 484 25.79 -25.74 44.94
CA GLU A 484 26.53 -26.94 44.46
C GLU A 484 26.96 -26.67 43.00
N SER A 485 28.28 -26.53 42.72
CA SER A 485 29.19 -27.57 42.18
C SER A 485 28.82 -28.02 40.74
N CYS A 486 29.69 -28.15 39.74
CA CYS A 486 31.05 -27.74 39.40
C CYS A 486 31.29 -28.24 37.94
N MET A 487 32.18 -27.57 37.20
CA MET A 487 32.98 -28.10 36.07
C MET A 487 32.38 -28.37 34.66
N SER A 488 32.84 -27.51 33.74
CA SER A 488 33.69 -27.78 32.56
C SER A 488 33.09 -28.24 31.22
N ASP A 489 33.34 -27.38 30.23
CA ASP A 489 33.93 -27.65 28.91
C ASP A 489 33.34 -28.74 28.00
N LYS A 490 32.81 -28.31 26.85
CA LYS A 490 33.54 -28.46 25.57
C LYS A 490 32.81 -27.80 24.40
N VAL A 491 33.53 -26.86 23.79
CA VAL A 491 33.34 -26.35 22.43
C VAL A 491 33.48 -27.49 21.42
N LYS A 492 32.51 -27.66 20.52
CA LYS A 492 32.71 -28.33 19.23
C LYS A 492 32.15 -27.46 18.10
N ARG A 493 33.08 -26.91 17.31
CA ARG A 493 32.86 -26.35 15.98
C ARG A 493 32.41 -27.48 15.04
N LEU A 494 31.37 -27.23 14.25
CA LEU A 494 31.08 -28.02 13.05
C LEU A 494 31.23 -27.10 11.84
N ALA A 495 32.13 -27.49 10.95
CA ALA A 495 32.33 -26.97 9.61
C ALA A 495 31.58 -27.87 8.60
N PRO A 496 31.38 -27.41 7.34
CA PRO A 496 30.23 -27.76 6.51
C PRO A 496 30.45 -28.98 5.60
N PHE A 497 29.35 -29.52 5.09
CA PHE A 497 29.29 -30.62 4.12
C PHE A 497 28.15 -30.35 3.12
N PRO A 498 28.22 -30.95 1.92
CA PRO A 498 28.76 -30.35 0.69
C PRO A 498 27.71 -29.69 -0.21
#